data_AF-A0A7Y3H300-F1
#
_entry.id   AF-A0A7Y3H300-F1
#
_cell.length_a   1.000
_cell.length_b   1.000
_cell.length_c   1.000
_cell.angle_alpha   90.00
_cell.angle_beta   90.00
_cell.angle_gamma   90.00
#
_symmetry.space_group_name_H-M   'P 1'
#
loop_
_entity.id
_entity.type
_entity.pdbx_description
1 polymer ?
#
loop_
_entity_poly.entity_id
_entity_poly.type
_entity_poly.pdbx_seq_one_letter_code
_entity_poly.pdbx_strand_id
1 'polypeptide(L)'
;MKYISTILLFMLFFSSCDQDAPVVEEVNEVEDVRNTDFAPCDSPFRNIGKIYEKDKSTFLWAGDNPDWHFDISDWELNECNLLYGLGRETFPALMAPEYVDIQEIANLYEGGEQCVVIHTPEFTKVYPYELMISHEVVNEVIEGEPIMIAYCVLADLSAVYTRNYCGNVLTFGVTGYTYYEPEIWGGLDAFILWDRDTESLWWPLIDKAISGPLHDTRLEKYNEGNWEVLRWRDIQKLYPDALVLKPGQTQEPPEKWSQLTPDKIDCN
;
A
#
# COMPACT_ATOMS: atom_id res chain seq x y z
N MET A 1 -32.23 -62.50 -59.85
CA MET A 1 -32.23 -63.54 -58.79
C MET A 1 -31.51 -62.94 -57.58
N LYS A 2 -32.15 -62.99 -56.41
CA LYS A 2 -31.94 -62.14 -55.22
C LYS A 2 -30.49 -62.06 -54.71
N TYR A 3 -30.02 -60.85 -54.41
CA TYR A 3 -28.92 -60.60 -53.45
C TYR A 3 -29.45 -59.73 -52.30
N ILE A 4 -29.01 -60.10 -51.10
CA ILE A 4 -29.53 -59.74 -49.78
C ILE A 4 -29.11 -58.31 -49.41
N SER A 5 -30.06 -57.53 -48.91
CA SER A 5 -29.89 -56.18 -48.39
C SER A 5 -29.48 -56.23 -46.92
N THR A 6 -28.28 -55.76 -46.60
CA THR A 6 -27.83 -55.50 -45.22
C THR A 6 -27.88 -53.99 -44.99
N ILE A 7 -28.70 -53.57 -44.03
CA ILE A 7 -28.87 -52.19 -43.57
C ILE A 7 -27.64 -51.80 -42.74
N LEU A 8 -26.97 -50.71 -43.10
CA LEU A 8 -25.97 -50.05 -42.25
C LEU A 8 -26.52 -48.68 -41.82
N LEU A 9 -26.68 -48.53 -40.51
CA LEU A 9 -27.21 -47.37 -39.82
C LEU A 9 -26.12 -46.29 -39.71
N PHE A 10 -26.30 -45.14 -40.37
CA PHE A 10 -25.42 -43.98 -40.23
C PHE A 10 -25.92 -43.12 -39.06
N MET A 11 -25.20 -43.11 -37.92
CA MET A 11 -25.40 -42.12 -36.86
C MET A 11 -24.61 -40.85 -37.21
N LEU A 12 -25.33 -39.75 -37.44
CA LEU A 12 -24.78 -38.40 -37.51
C LEU A 12 -24.58 -37.88 -36.08
N PHE A 13 -23.33 -37.73 -35.66
CA PHE A 13 -22.98 -36.97 -34.45
C PHE A 13 -23.06 -35.47 -34.77
N PHE A 14 -24.03 -34.77 -34.18
CA PHE A 14 -24.00 -33.32 -34.10
C PHE A 14 -23.05 -32.93 -32.96
N SER A 15 -21.90 -32.36 -33.31
CA SER A 15 -20.99 -31.73 -32.35
C SER A 15 -21.57 -30.35 -32.01
N SER A 16 -22.17 -30.21 -30.83
CA SER A 16 -22.52 -28.91 -30.26
C SER A 16 -21.25 -28.37 -29.58
N CYS A 17 -20.69 -27.29 -30.12
CA CYS A 17 -19.72 -26.48 -29.38
C CYS A 17 -20.49 -25.60 -28.42
N ASP A 18 -20.53 -25.97 -27.14
CA ASP A 18 -20.81 -24.99 -26.08
C ASP A 18 -19.52 -24.17 -25.88
N GLN A 19 -19.61 -22.87 -26.11
CA GLN A 19 -18.58 -21.94 -25.70
C GLN A 19 -18.84 -21.63 -24.23
N ASP A 20 -18.03 -22.20 -23.34
CA ASP A 20 -18.03 -21.81 -21.93
C ASP A 20 -17.69 -20.32 -21.85
N ALA A 21 -18.66 -19.53 -21.39
CA ALA A 21 -18.43 -18.13 -21.06
C ALA A 21 -17.40 -18.06 -19.92
N PRO A 22 -16.52 -17.05 -19.89
CA PRO A 22 -15.57 -16.88 -18.80
C PRO A 22 -16.35 -16.70 -17.50
N VAL A 23 -16.05 -17.55 -16.52
CA VAL A 23 -16.50 -17.39 -15.14
C VAL A 23 -15.84 -16.11 -14.62
N VAL A 24 -16.63 -15.04 -14.57
CA VAL A 24 -16.28 -13.84 -13.80
C VAL A 24 -16.32 -14.29 -12.35
N GLU A 25 -15.16 -14.40 -11.70
CA GLU A 25 -15.13 -14.50 -10.25
C GLU A 25 -15.78 -13.23 -9.71
N GLU A 26 -16.95 -13.37 -9.07
CA GLU A 26 -17.51 -12.32 -8.23
C GLU A 26 -16.44 -12.02 -7.17
N VAL A 27 -15.79 -10.86 -7.32
CA VAL A 27 -15.03 -10.26 -6.23
C VAL A 27 -16.04 -10.08 -5.12
N ASN A 28 -15.99 -10.94 -4.11
CA ASN A 28 -16.76 -10.74 -2.90
C ASN A 28 -16.39 -9.35 -2.39
N GLU A 29 -17.34 -8.41 -2.46
CA GLU A 29 -17.26 -7.18 -1.70
C GLU A 29 -16.94 -7.60 -0.27
N VAL A 30 -15.76 -7.22 0.22
CA VAL A 30 -15.46 -7.34 1.64
C VAL A 30 -16.53 -6.50 2.31
N GLU A 31 -17.52 -7.16 2.92
CA GLU A 31 -18.56 -6.48 3.67
C GLU A 31 -17.88 -5.48 4.59
N ASP A 32 -18.42 -4.28 4.66
CA ASP A 32 -17.99 -3.27 5.60
C ASP A 32 -18.25 -3.79 7.03
N VAL A 33 -17.27 -4.46 7.62
CA VAL A 33 -17.34 -5.04 8.98
C VAL A 33 -17.05 -3.97 10.06
N ARG A 34 -17.05 -2.68 9.73
CA ARG A 34 -16.59 -1.65 10.67
C ARG A 34 -17.65 -1.38 11.75
N ASN A 35 -17.18 -1.36 13.00
CA ASN A 35 -17.93 -0.78 14.11
C ASN A 35 -17.64 0.74 14.16
N THR A 36 -18.50 1.57 13.57
CA THR A 36 -18.43 3.03 13.75
C THR A 36 -19.13 3.50 15.03
N ASP A 37 -19.83 2.60 15.72
CA ASP A 37 -20.43 2.79 17.04
C ASP A 37 -19.40 2.46 18.14
N PHE A 38 -18.33 3.23 18.18
CA PHE A 38 -17.34 3.12 19.24
C PHE A 38 -17.95 3.58 20.57
N ALA A 39 -17.77 2.77 21.63
CA ALA A 39 -18.10 3.22 22.98
C ALA A 39 -17.30 4.50 23.29
N PRO A 40 -17.91 5.52 23.91
CA PRO A 40 -17.20 6.73 24.30
C PRO A 40 -15.97 6.36 25.12
N CYS A 41 -14.81 6.84 24.71
CA CYS A 41 -13.55 6.53 25.34
C CYS A 41 -12.79 7.82 25.67
N ASP A 42 -12.01 7.79 26.75
CA ASP A 42 -11.17 8.91 27.15
C ASP A 42 -9.85 8.85 26.39
N SER A 43 -9.85 9.41 25.17
CA SER A 43 -8.70 9.40 24.26
C SER A 43 -7.46 10.02 24.92
N PRO A 44 -6.37 9.24 25.13
CA PRO A 44 -5.12 9.76 25.67
C PRO A 44 -4.57 10.92 24.83
N PHE A 45 -4.81 10.89 23.51
CA PHE A 45 -4.36 11.92 22.57
C PHE A 45 -5.10 13.25 22.75
N ARG A 46 -6.38 13.24 23.13
CA ARG A 46 -7.10 14.47 23.51
C ARG A 46 -6.52 15.07 24.79
N ASN A 47 -6.22 14.23 25.78
CA ASN A 47 -5.68 14.67 27.07
C ASN A 47 -4.29 15.33 26.95
N ILE A 48 -3.47 14.90 26.00
CA ILE A 48 -2.15 15.49 25.72
C ILE A 48 -2.18 16.55 24.60
N GLY A 49 -3.37 16.92 24.11
CA GLY A 49 -3.55 17.96 23.09
C GLY A 49 -3.09 17.58 21.67
N LYS A 50 -2.85 16.28 21.43
CA LYS A 50 -2.52 15.76 20.09
C LYS A 50 -3.76 15.51 19.22
N ILE A 51 -4.94 15.45 19.83
CA ILE A 51 -6.21 15.60 19.12
C ILE A 51 -6.93 16.80 19.75
N TYR A 52 -7.37 17.74 18.92
CA TYR A 52 -8.02 18.95 19.39
C TYR A 52 -9.03 19.48 18.37
N GLU A 53 -9.97 20.29 18.85
CA GLU A 53 -10.98 20.93 18.02
C GLU A 53 -10.62 22.40 17.76
N LYS A 54 -10.81 22.84 16.52
CA LYS A 54 -10.64 24.24 16.10
C LYS A 54 -11.59 24.54 14.96
N ASP A 55 -12.35 25.62 15.07
CA ASP A 55 -13.25 26.10 14.01
C ASP A 55 -14.26 25.05 13.49
N LYS A 56 -14.70 24.14 14.38
CA LYS A 56 -15.57 22.97 14.11
C LYS A 56 -14.90 21.81 13.37
N SER A 57 -13.61 21.91 13.07
CA SER A 57 -12.81 20.78 12.62
C SER A 57 -12.10 20.10 13.79
N THR A 58 -11.86 18.80 13.65
CA THR A 58 -11.04 18.01 14.57
C THR A 58 -9.69 17.77 13.91
N PHE A 59 -8.61 18.06 14.61
CA PHE A 59 -7.25 17.95 14.09
C PHE A 59 -6.44 16.91 14.84
N LEU A 60 -5.64 16.16 14.10
CA LEU A 60 -4.57 15.30 14.60
C LEU A 60 -3.23 16.02 14.45
N TRP A 61 -2.54 16.20 15.57
CA TRP A 61 -1.21 16.81 15.62
C TRP A 61 -0.23 16.06 14.73
N ALA A 62 0.62 16.78 14.01
CA ALA A 62 1.56 16.16 13.06
C ALA A 62 2.96 16.80 13.08
N GLY A 63 3.28 17.59 14.12
CA GLY A 63 4.57 18.29 14.23
C GLY A 63 4.41 19.68 14.84
N ASP A 64 5.49 20.45 14.90
CA ASP A 64 5.45 21.79 15.52
C ASP A 64 4.72 22.83 14.67
N ASN A 65 4.59 22.60 13.36
CA ASN A 65 3.88 23.50 12.46
C ASN A 65 2.37 23.21 12.51
N PRO A 66 1.52 24.12 12.98
CA PRO A 66 0.07 23.88 13.05
C PRO A 66 -0.60 23.80 11.67
N ASP A 67 0.00 24.40 10.63
CA ASP A 67 -0.46 24.24 9.24
C ASP A 67 -0.22 22.82 8.74
N TRP A 68 0.43 21.98 9.57
CA TRP A 68 0.75 20.62 9.22
C TRP A 68 -0.14 19.54 9.82
N HIS A 69 -1.08 19.91 10.67
CA HIS A 69 -1.93 18.94 11.34
C HIS A 69 -2.99 18.39 10.40
N PHE A 70 -3.29 17.11 10.54
CA PHE A 70 -4.28 16.44 9.69
C PHE A 70 -5.68 16.81 10.14
N ASP A 71 -6.54 17.24 9.21
CA ASP A 71 -7.97 17.31 9.46
C ASP A 71 -8.54 15.88 9.47
N ILE A 72 -9.08 15.48 10.61
CA ILE A 72 -9.64 14.16 10.88
C ILE A 72 -11.13 14.26 11.23
N SER A 73 -11.78 15.36 10.85
CA SER A 73 -13.21 15.58 11.10
C SER A 73 -14.11 14.48 10.55
N ASP A 74 -13.67 13.82 9.47
CA ASP A 74 -14.39 12.77 8.78
C ASP A 74 -13.75 11.39 8.95
N TRP A 75 -12.76 11.23 9.84
CA TRP A 75 -12.04 9.97 9.91
C TRP A 75 -12.85 8.83 10.52
N GLU A 76 -12.43 7.61 10.23
CA GLU A 76 -13.20 6.40 10.58
C GLU A 76 -12.55 5.57 11.70
N LEU A 77 -11.50 6.10 12.33
CA LEU A 77 -10.74 5.40 13.36
C LEU A 77 -11.22 5.75 14.77
N ASN A 78 -11.15 4.78 15.67
CA ASN A 78 -11.32 5.02 17.09
C ASN A 78 -10.06 5.63 17.69
N GLU A 79 -10.12 6.89 18.11
CA GLU A 79 -8.95 7.60 18.64
C GLU A 79 -8.26 6.90 19.82
N CYS A 80 -8.98 6.04 20.56
CA CYS A 80 -8.41 5.29 21.68
C CYS A 80 -7.52 4.12 21.30
N ASN A 81 -7.58 3.69 20.03
CA ASN A 81 -6.68 2.67 19.52
C ASN A 81 -5.49 3.27 18.77
N LEU A 82 -5.36 4.60 18.71
CA LEU A 82 -4.15 5.23 18.21
C LEU A 82 -2.98 5.01 19.14
N LEU A 83 -1.78 4.99 18.57
CA LEU A 83 -0.52 4.84 19.30
C LEU A 83 0.57 5.77 18.72
N TYR A 84 1.60 6.01 19.52
CA TYR A 84 2.79 6.83 19.24
C TYR A 84 2.51 8.32 18.95
N GLY A 85 2.24 8.67 17.70
CA GLY A 85 2.10 10.05 17.23
C GLY A 85 3.43 10.80 17.24
N LEU A 86 4.38 10.39 16.41
CA LEU A 86 5.70 11.01 16.31
C LEU A 86 5.69 12.29 15.46
N GLY A 87 4.64 12.50 14.67
CA GLY A 87 4.51 13.60 13.74
C GLY A 87 4.91 13.18 12.33
N ARG A 88 4.35 13.85 11.32
CA ARG A 88 4.62 13.52 9.93
C ARG A 88 6.08 13.82 9.59
N GLU A 89 6.62 13.06 8.65
CA GLU A 89 8.01 13.17 8.19
C GLU A 89 9.08 12.79 9.24
N THR A 90 8.69 12.16 10.36
CA THR A 90 9.66 11.58 11.32
C THR A 90 10.48 10.45 10.67
N PHE A 91 9.85 9.68 9.79
CA PHE A 91 10.49 8.71 8.91
C PHE A 91 10.41 9.26 7.49
N PRO A 92 11.50 9.85 6.97
CA PRO A 92 11.46 10.48 5.66
C PRO A 92 11.24 9.45 4.57
N ALA A 93 10.08 9.55 3.90
CA ALA A 93 9.77 8.73 2.74
C ALA A 93 10.74 9.06 1.59
N LEU A 94 11.26 8.04 0.92
CA LEU A 94 12.09 8.25 -0.27
C LEU A 94 11.20 8.60 -1.47
N MET A 95 11.59 9.61 -2.24
CA MET A 95 10.90 10.00 -3.48
C MET A 95 11.78 9.90 -4.72
N ALA A 96 13.10 9.82 -4.52
CA ALA A 96 14.08 9.64 -5.59
C ALA A 96 15.09 8.56 -5.16
N PRO A 97 14.66 7.30 -5.03
CA PRO A 97 15.53 6.22 -4.59
C PRO A 97 16.69 6.00 -5.57
N GLU A 98 17.90 5.94 -5.03
CA GLU A 98 19.12 5.52 -5.72
C GLU A 98 19.38 4.04 -5.47
N TYR A 99 20.09 3.40 -6.41
CA TYR A 99 20.39 1.98 -6.38
C TYR A 99 21.88 1.72 -6.60
N VAL A 100 22.34 0.57 -6.10
CA VAL A 100 23.67 0.01 -6.32
C VAL A 100 23.55 -1.43 -6.80
N ASP A 101 24.54 -1.92 -7.54
CA ASP A 101 24.59 -3.33 -7.92
C ASP A 101 24.72 -4.22 -6.67
N ILE A 102 23.98 -5.33 -6.61
CA ILE A 102 24.01 -6.26 -5.48
C ILE A 102 25.42 -6.77 -5.16
N GLN A 103 26.29 -6.86 -6.18
CA GLN A 103 27.68 -7.27 -6.02
C GLN A 103 28.51 -6.27 -5.19
N GLU A 104 28.18 -4.98 -5.22
CA GLU A 104 28.89 -3.95 -4.44
C GLU A 104 28.63 -4.08 -2.93
N ILE A 105 27.47 -4.62 -2.57
CA ILE A 105 27.01 -4.71 -1.17
C ILE A 105 26.70 -6.15 -0.72
N ALA A 106 27.24 -7.16 -1.43
CA ALA A 106 26.91 -8.57 -1.22
C ALA A 106 27.09 -9.05 0.24
N ASN A 107 28.03 -8.43 0.99
CA ASN A 107 28.33 -8.79 2.38
C ASN A 107 27.70 -7.85 3.42
N LEU A 108 26.85 -6.91 2.99
CA LEU A 108 26.24 -5.94 3.90
C LEU A 108 25.15 -6.56 4.78
N TYR A 109 24.32 -7.42 4.19
CA TYR A 109 23.20 -8.06 4.88
C TYR A 109 23.48 -9.52 5.20
N GLU A 110 22.93 -9.99 6.33
CA GLU A 110 22.90 -11.41 6.63
C GLU A 110 22.00 -12.16 5.65
N GLY A 111 22.30 -13.42 5.36
CA GLY A 111 21.49 -14.20 4.42
C GLY A 111 20.04 -14.44 4.84
N GLY A 112 19.67 -14.11 6.09
CA GLY A 112 18.30 -14.16 6.60
C GLY A 112 17.49 -12.89 6.35
N GLU A 113 18.13 -11.79 5.97
CA GLU A 113 17.48 -10.50 5.74
C GLU A 113 16.36 -10.66 4.70
N GLN A 114 15.16 -10.17 5.01
CA GLN A 114 14.03 -10.17 4.09
C GLN A 114 14.04 -8.90 3.27
N CYS A 115 13.61 -9.00 2.02
CA CYS A 115 13.56 -7.88 1.11
C CYS A 115 12.28 -7.94 0.30
N VAL A 116 11.65 -6.78 0.06
CA VAL A 116 10.70 -6.65 -1.04
C VAL A 116 11.52 -6.70 -2.33
N VAL A 117 11.11 -7.52 -3.29
CA VAL A 117 11.75 -7.65 -4.59
C VAL A 117 10.73 -7.33 -5.66
N ILE A 118 11.05 -6.40 -6.55
CA ILE A 118 10.22 -6.03 -7.69
C ILE A 118 10.89 -6.52 -8.96
N HIS A 119 10.10 -7.20 -9.78
CA HIS A 119 10.51 -7.79 -11.04
C HIS A 119 9.96 -7.01 -12.22
N THR A 120 10.84 -6.78 -13.19
CA THR A 120 10.49 -6.30 -14.52
C THR A 120 11.20 -7.18 -15.56
N PRO A 121 10.77 -7.15 -16.83
CA PRO A 121 11.51 -7.78 -17.91
C PRO A 121 12.98 -7.32 -18.03
N GLU A 122 13.30 -6.08 -17.64
CA GLU A 122 14.63 -5.48 -17.83
C GLU A 122 15.53 -5.56 -16.60
N PHE A 123 14.98 -5.50 -15.39
CA PHE A 123 15.73 -5.44 -14.14
C PHE A 123 14.96 -6.02 -12.95
N THR A 124 15.70 -6.35 -11.90
CA THR A 124 15.16 -6.69 -10.57
C THR A 124 15.62 -5.65 -9.57
N LYS A 125 14.68 -5.01 -8.86
CA LYS A 125 14.98 -4.07 -7.77
C LYS A 125 14.69 -4.70 -6.41
N VAL A 126 15.58 -4.46 -5.45
CA VAL A 126 15.56 -5.08 -4.13
C VAL A 126 15.54 -4.00 -3.05
N TYR A 127 14.62 -4.15 -2.10
CA TYR A 127 14.40 -3.22 -0.99
C TYR A 127 14.54 -3.99 0.33
N PRO A 128 15.74 -4.03 0.92
CA PRO A 128 15.98 -4.70 2.20
C PRO A 128 15.10 -4.12 3.31
N TYR A 129 14.51 -4.98 4.14
CA TYR A 129 13.65 -4.58 5.26
C TYR A 129 14.39 -3.64 6.21
N GLU A 130 15.68 -3.85 6.47
CA GLU A 130 16.51 -2.95 7.28
C GLU A 130 16.44 -1.50 6.79
N LEU A 131 16.49 -1.28 5.48
CA LEU A 131 16.35 0.06 4.89
C LEU A 131 14.90 0.53 4.91
N MET A 132 13.96 -0.38 4.63
CA MET A 132 12.54 -0.05 4.65
C MET A 132 12.04 0.31 6.06
N ILE A 133 12.62 -0.21 7.14
CA ILE A 133 12.31 0.21 8.52
C ILE A 133 12.66 1.68 8.75
N SER A 134 13.71 2.19 8.08
CA SER A 134 14.16 3.57 8.24
C SER A 134 13.30 4.57 7.46
N HIS A 135 12.68 4.12 6.37
CA HIS A 135 11.90 4.98 5.47
C HIS A 135 10.39 4.76 5.58
N GLU A 136 9.98 3.54 5.90
CA GLU A 136 8.63 2.94 5.87
C GLU A 136 7.91 2.98 4.51
N VAL A 137 8.19 4.02 3.70
CA VAL A 137 7.62 4.28 2.38
C VAL A 137 8.72 4.67 1.38
N VAL A 138 8.69 4.03 0.21
CA VAL A 138 9.45 4.43 -0.98
C VAL A 138 8.48 4.71 -2.11
N ASN A 139 8.47 5.95 -2.60
CA ASN A 139 7.75 6.37 -3.80
C ASN A 139 8.69 6.20 -5.00
N GLU A 140 8.28 5.39 -5.96
CA GLU A 140 9.12 5.01 -7.12
C GLU A 140 8.30 5.03 -8.42
N VAL A 141 8.99 5.01 -9.55
CA VAL A 141 8.46 4.75 -10.88
C VAL A 141 9.15 3.51 -11.47
N ILE A 142 8.38 2.45 -11.75
CA ILE A 142 8.84 1.20 -12.35
C ILE A 142 8.23 1.08 -13.74
N GLU A 143 9.07 1.05 -14.79
CA GLU A 143 8.62 0.98 -16.20
C GLU A 143 7.57 2.05 -16.59
N GLY A 144 7.61 3.21 -15.95
CA GLY A 144 6.66 4.31 -16.15
C GLY A 144 5.43 4.26 -15.25
N GLU A 145 5.26 3.22 -14.45
CA GLU A 145 4.19 3.10 -13.47
C GLU A 145 4.63 3.65 -12.10
N PRO A 146 3.94 4.67 -11.57
CA PRO A 146 4.24 5.20 -10.25
C PRO A 146 3.70 4.28 -9.15
N ILE A 147 4.58 3.77 -8.29
CA ILE A 147 4.26 2.84 -7.21
C ILE A 147 4.73 3.34 -5.85
N MET A 148 4.04 2.90 -4.80
CA MET A 148 4.42 3.04 -3.40
C MET A 148 4.81 1.66 -2.88
N ILE A 149 6.01 1.54 -2.33
CA ILE A 149 6.49 0.36 -1.64
C ILE A 149 6.46 0.69 -0.15
N ALA A 150 5.79 -0.12 0.64
CA ALA A 150 5.59 0.13 2.05
C ALA A 150 5.95 -1.11 2.88
N TYR A 151 6.63 -0.89 4.00
CA TYR A 151 6.91 -1.94 4.98
C TYR A 151 6.66 -1.46 6.40
N CYS A 152 5.71 -2.08 7.09
CA CYS A 152 5.46 -1.83 8.52
C CYS A 152 6.01 -3.00 9.34
N VAL A 153 7.07 -2.75 10.11
CA VAL A 153 7.69 -3.78 10.96
C VAL A 153 6.78 -4.28 12.09
N LEU A 154 5.85 -3.44 12.57
CA LEU A 154 4.95 -3.78 13.67
C LEU A 154 3.85 -4.77 13.24
N ALA A 155 3.40 -4.66 11.99
CA ALA A 155 2.40 -5.56 11.41
C ALA A 155 3.01 -6.66 10.53
N ASP A 156 4.34 -6.66 10.36
CA ASP A 156 5.06 -7.43 9.32
C ASP A 156 4.38 -7.32 7.94
N LEU A 157 3.92 -6.12 7.61
CA LEU A 157 3.18 -5.82 6.40
C LEU A 157 4.15 -5.32 5.33
N SER A 158 4.34 -6.13 4.28
CA SER A 158 4.92 -5.67 3.01
C SER A 158 3.81 -5.46 1.99
N ALA A 159 3.80 -4.30 1.35
CA ALA A 159 2.83 -3.99 0.32
C ALA A 159 3.42 -3.11 -0.77
N VAL A 160 2.90 -3.30 -1.99
CA VAL A 160 3.19 -2.45 -3.14
C VAL A 160 1.86 -2.01 -3.73
N TYR A 161 1.68 -0.70 -3.86
CA TYR A 161 0.46 -0.07 -4.38
C TYR A 161 0.79 0.82 -5.56
N THR A 162 -0.16 1.03 -6.47
CA THR A 162 -0.06 2.15 -7.42
C THR A 162 -0.24 3.47 -6.70
N ARG A 163 0.30 4.54 -7.27
CA ARG A 163 0.12 5.92 -6.81
C ARG A 163 -0.70 6.76 -7.79
N ASN A 164 -1.23 6.15 -8.85
CA ASN A 164 -2.02 6.86 -9.84
C ASN A 164 -3.50 6.87 -9.45
N TYR A 165 -4.02 8.05 -9.12
CA TYR A 165 -5.41 8.25 -8.71
C TYR A 165 -6.01 9.42 -9.48
N CYS A 166 -7.12 9.16 -10.16
CA CYS A 166 -7.83 10.16 -10.98
C CYS A 166 -6.92 10.88 -12.00
N GLY A 167 -5.91 10.18 -12.53
CA GLY A 167 -4.93 10.74 -13.47
C GLY A 167 -3.83 11.59 -12.83
N ASN A 168 -3.73 11.61 -11.50
CA ASN A 168 -2.68 12.27 -10.75
C ASN A 168 -1.77 11.24 -10.07
N VAL A 169 -0.50 11.60 -9.92
CA VAL A 169 0.47 10.78 -9.19
C VAL A 169 0.59 11.32 -7.78
N LEU A 170 0.08 10.57 -6.81
CA LEU A 170 0.16 10.93 -5.40
C LEU A 170 1.54 10.60 -4.82
N THR A 171 1.95 11.35 -3.80
CA THR A 171 3.17 11.13 -3.02
C THR A 171 2.78 10.72 -1.62
N PHE A 172 3.20 9.53 -1.18
CA PHE A 172 2.85 9.01 0.14
C PHE A 172 3.97 9.18 1.15
N GLY A 173 3.58 9.26 2.41
CA GLY A 173 4.44 9.16 3.58
C GLY A 173 3.70 8.56 4.77
N VAL A 174 4.37 8.53 5.92
CA VAL A 174 3.78 8.07 7.18
C VAL A 174 3.41 9.25 8.08
N THR A 175 2.30 9.10 8.81
CA THR A 175 1.80 10.13 9.73
C THR A 175 2.62 10.21 11.03
N GLY A 176 3.41 9.18 11.32
CA GLY A 176 4.03 8.96 12.63
C GLY A 176 3.06 8.37 13.68
N TYR A 177 1.82 8.08 13.31
CA TYR A 177 0.87 7.33 14.12
C TYR A 177 0.77 5.89 13.65
N THR A 178 0.48 5.01 14.60
CA THR A 178 -0.01 3.67 14.29
C THR A 178 -1.40 3.50 14.87
N TYR A 179 -2.13 2.54 14.33
CA TYR A 179 -3.46 2.17 14.76
C TYR A 179 -3.53 0.66 14.86
N TYR A 180 -4.23 0.19 15.89
CA TYR A 180 -4.56 -1.22 16.05
C TYR A 180 -6.08 -1.38 16.09
N GLU A 181 -6.59 -2.52 15.63
CA GLU A 181 -8.01 -2.85 15.78
C GLU A 181 -8.09 -4.32 16.14
N PRO A 182 -8.63 -4.69 17.32
CA PRO A 182 -8.68 -6.08 17.77
C PRO A 182 -9.22 -7.08 16.74
N GLU A 183 -10.15 -6.65 15.89
CA GLU A 183 -10.82 -7.51 14.91
C GLU A 183 -10.09 -7.57 13.55
N ILE A 184 -9.15 -6.67 13.29
CA ILE A 184 -8.40 -6.61 12.02
C ILE A 184 -6.98 -7.14 12.25
N TRP A 185 -6.58 -8.13 11.47
CA TRP A 185 -5.24 -8.72 11.52
C TRP A 185 -4.81 -9.20 12.91
N GLY A 186 -5.77 -9.57 13.77
CA GLY A 186 -5.50 -10.02 15.13
C GLY A 186 -5.02 -8.93 16.08
N GLY A 187 -5.32 -7.66 15.79
CA GLY A 187 -4.95 -6.53 16.65
C GLY A 187 -3.49 -6.11 16.54
N LEU A 188 -2.87 -6.33 15.37
CA LEU A 188 -1.53 -5.81 15.09
C LEU A 188 -1.56 -4.29 14.89
N ASP A 189 -0.52 -3.61 15.37
CA ASP A 189 -0.31 -2.20 15.15
C ASP A 189 0.23 -1.99 13.72
N ALA A 190 -0.39 -1.11 12.94
CA ALA A 190 0.14 -0.69 11.65
C ALA A 190 0.19 0.83 11.55
N PHE A 191 1.17 1.36 10.79
CA PHE A 191 1.20 2.78 10.52
C PHE A 191 -0.09 3.26 9.84
N ILE A 192 -0.37 4.54 10.03
CA ILE A 192 -1.30 5.27 9.17
C ILE A 192 -0.46 6.03 8.15
N LEU A 193 -0.75 5.78 6.87
CA LEU A 193 -0.17 6.49 5.75
C LEU A 193 -0.91 7.81 5.53
N TRP A 194 -0.27 8.74 4.84
CA TRP A 194 -0.94 9.90 4.28
C TRP A 194 -0.38 10.19 2.90
N ASP A 195 -1.20 10.79 2.04
CA ASP A 195 -0.72 11.33 0.77
C ASP A 195 -0.59 12.85 0.86
N ARG A 196 0.50 13.37 0.30
CA ARG A 196 0.83 14.80 0.37
C ARG A 196 -0.06 15.65 -0.53
N ASP A 197 -0.62 15.05 -1.56
CA ASP A 197 -1.30 15.76 -2.64
C ASP A 197 -2.75 16.11 -2.29
N THR A 198 -3.42 15.30 -1.47
CA THR A 198 -4.80 15.55 -0.98
C THR A 198 -4.89 15.64 0.54
N GLU A 199 -3.83 15.32 1.27
CA GLU A 199 -3.83 15.19 2.75
C GLU A 199 -4.81 14.13 3.28
N SER A 200 -5.15 13.13 2.47
CA SER A 200 -5.94 12.00 2.94
C SER A 200 -5.09 11.07 3.78
N LEU A 201 -5.71 10.48 4.82
CA LEU A 201 -5.09 9.43 5.62
C LEU A 201 -5.54 8.07 5.12
N TRP A 202 -4.64 7.10 5.14
CA TRP A 202 -4.88 5.76 4.62
C TRP A 202 -4.42 4.71 5.61
N TRP A 203 -5.23 3.67 5.80
CA TRP A 203 -4.87 2.55 6.64
C TRP A 203 -4.71 1.29 5.80
N PRO A 204 -3.47 0.78 5.63
CA PRO A 204 -3.19 -0.29 4.69
C PRO A 204 -3.75 -1.65 5.13
N LEU A 205 -4.03 -1.86 6.43
CA LEU A 205 -4.62 -3.13 6.88
C LEU A 205 -6.04 -3.38 6.34
N ILE A 206 -6.73 -2.32 5.92
CA ILE A 206 -8.03 -2.38 5.25
C ILE A 206 -7.97 -1.88 3.79
N ASP A 207 -6.76 -1.63 3.27
CA ASP A 207 -6.51 -1.16 1.91
C ASP A 207 -7.37 0.07 1.52
N LYS A 208 -7.46 1.11 2.37
CA LYS A 208 -8.40 2.23 2.15
C LYS A 208 -7.98 3.57 2.76
N ALA A 209 -8.39 4.66 2.13
CA ALA A 209 -8.45 5.99 2.71
C ALA A 209 -9.52 6.06 3.79
N ILE A 210 -9.14 6.58 4.94
CA ILE A 210 -9.94 6.65 6.16
C ILE A 210 -10.30 8.07 6.56
N SER A 211 -9.77 9.10 5.89
CA SER A 211 -10.09 10.53 6.11
C SER A 211 -9.70 11.38 4.90
N GLY A 212 -10.26 12.58 4.80
CA GLY A 212 -9.86 13.60 3.82
C GLY A 212 -10.49 13.42 2.42
N PRO A 213 -10.00 14.16 1.41
CA PRO A 213 -10.66 14.24 0.09
C PRO A 213 -10.82 12.92 -0.67
N LEU A 214 -9.95 11.94 -0.42
CA LEU A 214 -10.01 10.60 -1.01
C LEU A 214 -10.69 9.57 -0.10
N HIS A 215 -11.39 10.00 0.95
CA HIS A 215 -12.15 9.12 1.85
C HIS A 215 -12.92 8.01 1.10
N ASP A 216 -12.89 6.78 1.65
CA ASP A 216 -13.41 5.54 1.05
C ASP A 216 -12.70 5.03 -0.21
N THR A 217 -11.75 5.76 -0.79
CA THR A 217 -10.95 5.27 -1.92
C THR A 217 -10.06 4.10 -1.50
N ARG A 218 -9.94 3.07 -2.34
CA ARG A 218 -9.09 1.90 -2.05
C ARG A 218 -7.62 2.19 -2.35
N LEU A 219 -6.74 1.61 -1.53
CA LEU A 219 -5.34 1.42 -1.92
C LEU A 219 -5.30 0.36 -3.02
N GLU A 220 -4.96 0.77 -4.23
CA GLU A 220 -4.93 -0.10 -5.40
C GLU A 220 -3.60 -0.87 -5.41
N LYS A 221 -3.67 -2.19 -5.19
CA LYS A 221 -2.48 -3.04 -5.15
C LYS A 221 -1.79 -3.07 -6.51
N TYR A 222 -0.47 -2.94 -6.49
CA TYR A 222 0.35 -3.22 -7.66
C TYR A 222 0.26 -4.70 -8.03
N ASN A 223 0.54 -5.04 -9.28
CA ASN A 223 0.41 -6.40 -9.78
C ASN A 223 1.21 -7.40 -8.92
N GLU A 224 0.49 -8.29 -8.22
CA GLU A 224 1.06 -9.28 -7.30
C GLU A 224 2.02 -10.26 -7.99
N GLY A 225 1.92 -10.43 -9.31
CA GLY A 225 2.87 -11.24 -10.07
C GLY A 225 4.23 -10.57 -10.33
N ASN A 226 4.36 -9.27 -10.05
CA ASN A 226 5.55 -8.47 -10.32
C ASN A 226 6.40 -8.20 -9.07
N TRP A 227 6.02 -8.73 -7.91
CA TRP A 227 6.81 -8.55 -6.69
C TRP A 227 6.62 -9.71 -5.72
N GLU A 228 7.61 -9.92 -4.86
CA GLU A 228 7.55 -10.91 -3.78
C GLU A 228 8.48 -10.51 -2.63
N VAL A 229 8.40 -11.25 -1.52
CA VAL A 229 9.36 -11.14 -0.41
C VAL A 229 10.33 -12.30 -0.45
N LEU A 230 11.60 -12.00 -0.63
CA LEU A 230 12.67 -13.01 -0.64
C LEU A 230 13.70 -12.75 0.44
N ARG A 231 14.48 -13.78 0.75
CA ARG A 231 15.64 -13.67 1.64
C ARG A 231 16.87 -13.28 0.83
N TRP A 232 17.72 -12.46 1.42
CA TRP A 232 18.98 -12.00 0.82
C TRP A 232 19.82 -13.13 0.21
N ARG A 233 19.96 -14.25 0.93
CA ARG A 233 20.70 -15.43 0.44
C ARG A 233 20.18 -16.00 -0.89
N ASP A 234 18.88 -15.87 -1.13
CA ASP A 234 18.21 -16.44 -2.30
C ASP A 234 18.25 -15.42 -3.43
N ILE A 235 18.07 -14.13 -3.12
CA ILE A 235 18.25 -13.01 -4.05
C ILE A 235 19.65 -13.05 -4.67
N GLN A 236 20.70 -13.21 -3.86
CA GLN A 236 22.08 -13.29 -4.34
C GLN A 236 22.32 -14.44 -5.35
N LYS A 237 21.54 -15.52 -5.26
CA LYS A 237 21.67 -16.68 -6.16
C LYS A 237 20.83 -16.53 -7.41
N LEU A 238 19.60 -16.01 -7.26
CA LEU A 238 18.60 -15.94 -8.31
C LEU A 238 18.77 -14.70 -9.19
N TYR A 239 19.23 -13.59 -8.61
CA TYR A 239 19.32 -12.29 -9.25
C TYR A 239 20.70 -11.65 -9.01
N PRO A 240 21.78 -12.20 -9.61
CA PRO A 240 23.15 -11.70 -9.43
C PRO A 240 23.36 -10.28 -9.98
N ASP A 241 22.46 -9.81 -10.85
CA ASP A 241 22.47 -8.49 -11.48
C ASP A 241 21.38 -7.56 -10.90
N ALA A 242 20.84 -7.89 -9.71
CA ALA A 242 19.82 -7.07 -9.05
C ALA A 242 20.37 -5.70 -8.62
N LEU A 243 19.50 -4.70 -8.72
CA LEU A 243 19.72 -3.35 -8.21
C LEU A 243 19.14 -3.25 -6.80
N VAL A 244 19.95 -2.91 -5.81
CA VAL A 244 19.53 -2.84 -4.41
C VAL A 244 19.42 -1.39 -4.00
N LEU A 245 18.37 -1.05 -3.25
CA LEU A 245 18.20 0.28 -2.68
C LEU A 245 19.48 0.66 -1.92
N LYS A 246 20.07 1.79 -2.29
CA LYS A 246 21.35 2.23 -1.76
C LYS A 246 21.23 2.59 -0.27
N PRO A 247 22.08 2.05 0.62
CA PRO A 247 22.08 2.43 2.04
C PRO A 247 22.46 3.90 2.27
N GLY A 248 21.99 4.45 3.40
CA GLY A 248 22.37 5.80 3.85
C GLY A 248 21.70 6.93 3.07
N GLN A 249 20.65 6.64 2.32
CA GLN A 249 19.80 7.67 1.71
C GLN A 249 18.97 8.36 2.77
N THR A 250 18.79 9.66 2.61
CA THR A 250 17.76 10.43 3.32
C THR A 250 17.30 11.52 2.37
N GLN A 251 16.03 11.89 2.47
CA GLN A 251 15.47 12.96 1.67
C GLN A 251 14.67 13.87 2.59
N GLU A 252 15.11 15.11 2.71
CA GLU A 252 14.36 16.11 3.47
C GLU A 252 12.98 16.31 2.82
N PRO A 253 11.90 16.32 3.61
CA PRO A 253 10.58 16.61 3.08
C PRO A 253 10.56 18.03 2.52
N PRO A 254 9.78 18.28 1.45
CA PRO A 254 9.66 19.63 0.93
C PRO A 254 8.93 20.51 1.95
N GLU A 255 9.31 21.80 2.06
CA GLU A 255 8.63 22.75 2.97
C GLU A 255 7.14 22.95 2.63
N LYS A 256 6.78 22.68 1.37
CA LYS A 256 5.43 22.70 0.83
C LYS A 256 5.29 21.59 -0.19
N TRP A 257 4.14 20.94 -0.20
CA TRP A 257 3.77 19.96 -1.23
C TRP A 257 2.68 20.52 -2.13
N SER A 258 2.53 19.86 -3.28
CA SER A 258 1.40 20.08 -4.17
C SER A 258 0.10 19.81 -3.41
N GLN A 259 -0.93 20.59 -3.71
CA GLN A 259 -2.26 20.42 -3.14
C GLN A 259 -3.22 20.35 -4.32
N LEU A 260 -3.74 19.16 -4.56
CA LEU A 260 -4.74 18.92 -5.58
C LEU A 260 -6.04 19.60 -5.16
N THR A 261 -6.63 20.32 -6.11
CA THR A 261 -7.93 20.92 -5.90
C THR A 261 -9.01 19.84 -6.02
N PRO A 262 -10.19 20.02 -5.39
CA PRO A 262 -11.26 19.01 -5.44
C PRO A 262 -11.66 18.57 -6.85
N ASP A 263 -11.61 19.47 -7.85
CA ASP A 263 -11.89 19.15 -9.26
C ASP A 263 -10.85 18.24 -9.92
N LYS A 264 -9.66 18.12 -9.32
CA LYS A 264 -8.59 17.22 -9.79
C LYS A 264 -8.66 15.84 -9.15
N ILE A 265 -9.52 15.64 -8.16
CA ILE A 265 -9.62 14.40 -7.38
C ILE A 265 -10.91 13.63 -7.77
N ASP A 266 -11.58 14.04 -8.86
CA ASP A 266 -12.74 13.30 -9.39
C ASP A 266 -12.26 12.16 -10.29
N CYS A 267 -12.47 10.93 -9.83
CA CYS A 267 -12.10 9.70 -10.52
C CYS A 267 -13.18 9.21 -11.53
N ASN A 268 -14.25 9.98 -11.75
CA ASN A 268 -15.37 9.63 -12.66
C ASN A 268 -15.31 10.29 -14.05
#